data_AF-A0A2W4R4V0-F1
#
_entry.id   AF-A0A2W4R4V0-F1
#
_cell.length_a   1.000
_cell.length_b   1.000
_cell.length_c   1.000
_cell.angle_alpha   90.00
_cell.angle_beta   90.00
_cell.angle_gamma   90.00
#
_symmetry.space_group_name_H-M   'P 1'
#
loop_
_entity.id
_entity.type
_entity.pdbx_description
1 polymer ?
#
loop_
_entity_poly.entity_id
_entity_poly.type
_entity_poly.pdbx_seq_one_letter_code
_entity_poly.pdbx_strand_id
1 'polypeptide(L)'
;MRGAARTGEVAEGRLMNSSMAHSRNGGLANSFVRHLWPFGLFKDASRGTRLERAAAYRHNRRMRTQLPVYLKKWLLSCSIALLFTARFGELAAGVDSTVNAFLLIAASFGVVFTLGVCVMFVLTYAYLYLTYNDH
;
A
#
# COMPACT_ATOMS: atom_id res chain seq x y z
N MET A 1 -20.82 12.56 48.60
CA MET A 1 -20.58 11.38 47.75
C MET A 1 -20.86 11.64 46.26
N ARG A 2 -20.39 12.77 45.68
CA ARG A 2 -20.66 13.14 44.26
C ARG A 2 -19.42 13.17 43.35
N GLY A 3 -18.22 12.95 43.90
CA GLY A 3 -16.95 13.06 43.17
C GLY A 3 -16.51 11.79 42.44
N ALA A 4 -16.82 10.60 42.99
CA ALA A 4 -16.38 9.31 42.44
C ALA A 4 -17.13 8.90 41.16
N ALA A 5 -18.40 9.29 41.04
CA ALA A 5 -19.20 8.98 39.84
C ALA A 5 -18.70 9.74 38.60
N ARG A 6 -18.26 11.00 38.78
CA ARG A 6 -17.80 11.86 37.68
C ARG A 6 -16.45 11.42 37.11
N THR A 7 -15.63 10.72 37.89
CA THR A 7 -14.32 10.20 37.43
C THR A 7 -14.47 8.92 36.61
N GLY A 8 -15.47 8.09 36.93
CA GLY A 8 -15.81 6.89 36.16
C GLY A 8 -16.26 7.21 34.74
N GLU A 9 -17.20 8.16 34.58
CA GLU A 9 -17.72 8.55 33.26
C GLU A 9 -16.65 9.16 32.34
N VAL A 10 -15.70 9.91 32.90
CA VAL A 10 -14.60 10.52 32.12
C VAL A 10 -13.58 9.46 31.67
N ALA A 11 -13.31 8.45 32.51
CA ALA A 11 -12.44 7.34 32.16
C ALA A 11 -13.08 6.46 31.08
N GLU A 12 -14.38 6.17 31.20
CA GLU A 12 -15.13 5.37 30.25
C GLU A 12 -15.26 6.07 28.89
N GLY A 13 -15.54 7.39 28.88
CA GLY A 13 -15.56 8.20 27.66
C GLY A 13 -14.20 8.26 26.94
N ARG A 14 -13.09 8.25 27.67
CA ARG A 14 -11.73 8.21 27.09
C ARG A 14 -11.43 6.83 26.48
N LEU A 15 -11.84 5.74 27.12
CA LEU A 15 -11.67 4.38 26.59
C LEU A 15 -12.50 4.16 25.32
N MET A 16 -13.73 4.67 25.31
CA MET A 16 -14.64 4.54 24.16
C MET A 16 -14.16 5.34 22.93
N ASN A 17 -13.60 6.54 23.15
CA ASN A 17 -12.97 7.33 22.08
C ASN A 17 -11.72 6.63 21.49
N SER A 18 -10.90 6.03 22.35
CA SER A 18 -9.69 5.29 21.93
C SER A 18 -10.03 4.05 21.09
N SER A 19 -11.10 3.34 21.45
CA SER A 19 -11.60 2.17 20.71
C SER A 19 -12.18 2.55 19.35
N MET A 20 -12.93 3.65 19.26
CA MET A 20 -13.47 4.14 18.00
C MET A 20 -12.39 4.65 17.04
N ALA A 21 -11.32 5.27 17.55
CA ALA A 21 -10.17 5.67 16.74
C ALA A 21 -9.46 4.46 16.10
N HIS A 22 -9.36 3.34 16.82
CA HIS A 22 -8.68 2.14 16.31
C HIS A 22 -9.47 1.43 15.20
N SER A 23 -10.80 1.39 15.30
CA SER A 23 -11.69 0.77 14.30
C SER A 23 -11.75 1.58 13.00
N ARG A 24 -11.77 2.92 13.09
CA ARG A 24 -11.83 3.82 11.91
C ARG A 24 -10.57 3.76 11.05
N ASN A 25 -9.40 3.62 11.67
CA ASN A 25 -8.12 3.55 10.98
C ASN A 25 -7.95 2.23 10.19
N GLY A 26 -8.53 1.13 10.68
CA GLY A 26 -8.48 -0.17 9.99
C GLY A 26 -9.21 -0.16 8.64
N GLY A 27 -10.33 0.56 8.53
CA GLY A 27 -11.12 0.62 7.29
C GLY A 27 -10.44 1.41 6.15
N LEU A 28 -9.81 2.55 6.49
CA LEU A 28 -9.08 3.36 5.51
C LEU A 28 -7.80 2.64 5.06
N ALA A 29 -7.01 2.12 5.99
CA ALA A 29 -5.81 1.36 5.67
C ALA A 29 -6.13 0.14 4.80
N ASN A 30 -7.20 -0.59 5.10
CA ASN A 30 -7.65 -1.71 4.29
C ASN A 30 -8.08 -1.27 2.87
N SER A 31 -8.73 -0.11 2.74
CA SER A 31 -9.11 0.44 1.45
C SER A 31 -7.89 0.85 0.62
N PHE A 32 -6.88 1.47 1.25
CA PHE A 32 -5.61 1.79 0.60
C PHE A 32 -4.87 0.53 0.17
N VAL A 33 -4.76 -0.48 1.03
CA VAL A 33 -4.16 -1.77 0.68
C VAL A 33 -4.90 -2.37 -0.51
N ARG A 34 -6.23 -2.38 -0.53
CA ARG A 34 -7.01 -2.92 -1.65
C ARG A 34 -6.86 -2.13 -2.94
N HIS A 35 -6.62 -0.83 -2.86
CA HIS A 35 -6.38 0.03 -4.02
C HIS A 35 -4.93 -0.08 -4.54
N LEU A 36 -3.98 -0.30 -3.62
CA LEU A 36 -2.57 -0.56 -3.91
C LEU A 36 -2.31 -2.00 -4.38
N TRP A 37 -3.19 -2.95 -4.04
CA TRP A 37 -2.98 -4.40 -4.19
C TRP A 37 -3.76 -4.96 -5.39
N PRO A 38 -3.17 -4.92 -6.60
CA PRO A 38 -3.79 -5.45 -7.82
C PRO A 38 -3.95 -6.98 -7.78
N PHE A 39 -3.29 -7.69 -6.88
CA PHE A 39 -3.41 -9.16 -6.79
C PHE A 39 -4.77 -9.63 -6.25
N GLY A 40 -5.59 -8.74 -5.69
CA GLY A 40 -6.99 -9.06 -5.42
C GLY A 40 -7.83 -9.22 -6.69
N LEU A 41 -7.31 -8.78 -7.84
CA LEU A 41 -7.94 -8.87 -9.15
C LEU A 41 -7.69 -10.23 -9.83
N PHE A 42 -6.62 -10.94 -9.44
CA PHE A 42 -6.25 -12.23 -10.00
C PHE A 42 -6.82 -13.36 -9.17
N LYS A 43 -7.48 -14.30 -9.84
CA LYS A 43 -7.97 -15.52 -9.21
C LYS A 43 -6.84 -16.54 -9.20
N ASP A 44 -6.58 -17.17 -8.04
CA ASP A 44 -5.55 -18.21 -7.92
C ASP A 44 -5.92 -19.40 -8.81
N ALA A 45 -5.10 -19.63 -9.85
CA ALA A 45 -5.30 -20.70 -10.82
C ALA A 45 -4.63 -22.02 -10.40
N SER A 46 -3.93 -22.04 -9.26
CA SER A 46 -3.22 -23.22 -8.73
C SER A 46 -4.18 -24.22 -8.09
N ARG A 47 -5.34 -23.74 -7.62
CA ARG A 47 -6.32 -24.51 -6.84
C ARG A 47 -7.59 -24.76 -7.65
N GLY A 48 -8.20 -25.93 -7.46
CA GLY A 48 -9.49 -26.31 -8.07
C GLY A 48 -9.43 -27.35 -9.18
N THR A 49 -10.60 -27.71 -9.70
CA THR A 49 -10.81 -28.68 -10.79
C THR A 49 -10.29 -28.13 -12.13
N ARG A 50 -10.05 -28.99 -13.13
CA ARG A 50 -9.55 -28.55 -14.46
C ARG A 50 -10.42 -27.46 -15.11
N LEU A 51 -11.75 -27.52 -14.90
CA LEU A 51 -12.70 -26.54 -15.41
C LEU A 51 -12.63 -25.20 -14.66
N GLU A 52 -12.48 -25.24 -13.34
CA GLU A 52 -12.30 -24.03 -12.52
C GLU A 52 -10.99 -23.31 -12.83
N ARG A 53 -9.90 -24.06 -13.03
CA ARG A 53 -8.62 -23.51 -13.47
C ARG A 53 -8.75 -22.84 -14.84
N ALA A 54 -9.41 -23.49 -15.80
CA ALA A 54 -9.63 -22.90 -17.12
C ALA A 54 -10.48 -21.61 -17.07
N ALA A 55 -11.48 -21.55 -16.17
CA ALA A 55 -12.28 -20.35 -15.95
C ALA A 55 -11.47 -19.22 -15.28
N ALA A 56 -10.65 -19.54 -14.27
CA ALA A 56 -9.74 -18.60 -13.62
C ALA A 56 -8.70 -18.03 -14.61
N TYR A 57 -8.15 -18.87 -15.48
CA TYR A 57 -7.23 -18.45 -16.54
C TYR A 57 -7.87 -17.48 -17.54
N ARG A 58 -9.09 -17.77 -18.03
CA ARG A 58 -9.81 -16.86 -18.93
C ARG A 58 -10.10 -15.50 -18.27
N HIS A 59 -10.42 -15.50 -16.98
CA HIS A 59 -10.64 -14.27 -16.22
C HIS A 59 -9.34 -13.47 -16.04
N ASN A 60 -8.26 -14.11 -15.59
CA ASN A 60 -6.94 -13.48 -15.43
C ASN A 60 -6.42 -12.93 -16.77
N ARG A 61 -6.71 -13.62 -17.88
CA ARG A 61 -6.36 -13.17 -19.24
C ARG A 61 -7.09 -11.89 -19.66
N ARG A 62 -8.38 -11.76 -19.32
CA ARG A 62 -9.14 -10.51 -19.55
C ARG A 62 -8.64 -9.35 -18.70
N MET A 63 -8.18 -9.62 -17.48
CA MET A 63 -7.62 -8.60 -16.58
C MET A 63 -6.21 -8.15 -17.01
N ARG A 64 -5.51 -8.88 -17.91
CA ARG A 64 -4.13 -8.60 -18.33
C ARG A 64 -3.92 -7.20 -18.91
N THR A 65 -4.94 -6.65 -19.57
CA THR A 65 -4.91 -5.32 -20.18
C THR A 65 -4.88 -4.19 -19.15
N GLN A 66 -5.27 -4.47 -17.90
CA GLN A 66 -5.27 -3.46 -16.84
C GLN A 66 -3.93 -3.36 -16.10
N LEU A 67 -3.11 -4.42 -16.03
CA LEU A 67 -1.80 -4.38 -15.34
C LEU A 67 -0.86 -3.27 -15.86
N PRO A 68 -0.65 -3.09 -17.19
CA PRO A 68 0.28 -2.05 -17.64
C PRO A 68 -0.19 -0.64 -17.28
N VAL A 69 -1.50 -0.42 -17.12
CA VAL A 69 -2.04 0.86 -16.64
C VAL A 69 -1.68 1.07 -15.16
N TYR A 70 -1.82 0.04 -14.33
CA TYR A 70 -1.38 0.10 -12.93
C TYR A 70 0.13 0.28 -12.82
N LEU A 71 0.92 -0.42 -13.65
CA LEU A 71 2.37 -0.28 -13.70
C LEU A 71 2.79 1.16 -14.01
N LYS A 72 2.15 1.80 -14.99
CA LYS A 72 2.40 3.22 -15.32
C LYS A 72 2.07 4.16 -14.16
N LYS A 73 0.93 3.94 -13.47
CA LYS A 73 0.54 4.74 -12.28
C LYS A 73 1.57 4.59 -11.16
N TRP A 74 2.06 3.39 -10.93
CA TRP A 74 3.08 3.10 -9.93
C TRP A 74 4.46 3.65 -10.30
N LEU A 75 4.87 3.57 -11.57
CA LEU A 75 6.08 4.22 -12.07
C LEU A 75 6.03 5.72 -11.83
N LEU A 76 4.92 6.37 -12.19
CA LEU A 76 4.78 7.82 -11.98
C LEU A 76 4.86 8.17 -10.48
N SER A 77 4.17 7.41 -9.63
CA SER A 77 4.22 7.59 -8.17
C SER A 77 5.64 7.41 -7.62
N CYS A 78 6.36 6.38 -8.06
CA CYS A 78 7.74 6.13 -7.65
C CYS A 78 8.69 7.25 -8.11
N SER A 79 8.57 7.71 -9.35
CA SER A 79 9.36 8.83 -9.87
C SER A 79 9.13 10.10 -9.05
N ILE A 80 7.87 10.40 -8.72
CA ILE A 80 7.52 11.55 -7.86
C ILE A 80 8.14 11.38 -6.46
N ALA A 81 7.99 10.21 -5.83
CA ALA A 81 8.56 9.94 -4.51
C ALA A 81 10.09 10.06 -4.49
N LEU A 82 10.77 9.62 -5.55
CA LEU A 82 12.21 9.71 -5.68
C LEU A 82 12.67 11.17 -5.86
N LEU A 83 11.95 11.96 -6.67
CA LEU A 83 12.20 13.39 -6.80
C LEU A 83 12.04 14.12 -5.44
N PHE A 84 10.97 13.83 -4.69
CA PHE A 84 10.78 14.38 -3.37
C PHE A 84 11.90 13.97 -2.40
N THR A 85 12.28 12.70 -2.40
CA THR A 85 13.39 12.18 -1.58
C THR A 85 14.70 12.93 -1.89
N ALA A 86 15.03 13.13 -3.17
CA ALA A 86 16.22 13.85 -3.58
C ALA A 86 16.19 15.32 -3.14
N ARG A 87 15.08 16.03 -3.38
CA ARG A 87 14.96 17.46 -3.02
C ARG A 87 14.99 17.69 -1.52
N PHE A 88 14.30 16.86 -0.73
CA PHE A 88 14.36 16.97 0.73
C PHE A 88 15.71 16.51 1.29
N GLY A 89 16.39 15.58 0.62
CA GLY A 89 17.76 15.19 0.95
C GLY A 89 18.75 16.33 0.77
N GLU A 90 18.68 17.08 -0.34
CA GLU A 90 19.50 18.27 -0.57
C GLU A 90 19.26 19.35 0.48
N LEU A 91 17.99 19.60 0.82
CA LEU A 91 17.62 20.56 1.87
C LEU A 91 18.13 20.13 3.25
N ALA A 92 18.13 18.82 3.54
CA ALA A 92 18.64 18.28 4.79
C ALA A 92 20.17 18.37 4.88
N ALA A 93 20.88 18.27 3.75
CA ALA A 93 22.34 18.38 3.69
C ALA A 93 22.85 19.81 3.96
N GLY A 94 22.00 20.83 3.77
CA GLY A 94 22.31 22.23 4.10
C GLY A 94 22.14 22.59 5.58
N VAL A 95 21.80 21.63 6.45
CA VAL A 95 21.59 21.85 7.88
C VAL A 95 22.60 21.05 8.68
N ASP A 96 23.42 21.72 9.51
CA ASP A 96 24.56 21.13 10.26
C ASP A 96 24.18 20.11 11.36
N SER A 97 22.91 19.76 11.50
CA SER A 97 22.42 18.77 12.47
C SER A 97 22.49 17.35 11.89
N THR A 98 22.94 16.38 12.69
CA THR A 98 23.06 14.97 12.29
C THR A 98 21.72 14.27 12.05
N VAL A 99 20.64 14.73 12.68
CA VAL A 99 19.28 14.24 12.45
C VAL A 99 18.35 15.43 12.26
N ASN A 100 17.83 15.60 11.04
CA ASN A 100 16.93 16.69 10.68
C ASN A 100 15.56 16.16 10.28
N ALA A 101 14.51 16.96 10.52
CA ALA A 101 13.15 16.62 10.09
C ALA A 101 13.09 16.36 8.56
N PHE A 102 13.82 17.15 7.77
CA PHE A 102 13.91 16.95 6.32
C PHE A 102 14.53 15.60 5.93
N LEU A 103 15.54 15.13 6.67
CA LEU A 103 16.16 13.83 6.46
C LEU A 103 15.18 12.68 6.78
N LEU A 104 14.43 12.81 7.88
CA LEU A 104 13.40 11.83 8.25
C LEU A 104 12.28 11.78 7.20
N ILE A 105 11.86 12.93 6.69
CA ILE A 105 10.86 13.04 5.61
C ILE A 105 11.41 12.37 4.34
N ALA A 106 12.63 12.70 3.92
CA ALA A 106 13.27 12.06 2.77
C ALA A 106 13.37 10.53 2.94
N ALA A 107 13.82 10.06 4.10
CA ALA A 107 13.90 8.63 4.40
C ALA A 107 12.52 7.95 4.33
N SER A 108 11.46 8.60 4.82
CA SER A 108 10.10 8.07 4.76
C SER A 108 9.62 7.89 3.31
N PHE A 109 9.89 8.87 2.44
CA PHE A 109 9.59 8.76 1.01
C PHE A 109 10.44 7.67 0.32
N GLY A 110 11.69 7.50 0.72
CA GLY A 110 12.56 6.42 0.23
C GLY A 110 12.02 5.01 0.57
N VAL A 111 11.46 4.83 1.77
CA VAL A 111 10.79 3.57 2.14
C VAL A 111 9.55 3.33 1.27
N VAL A 112 8.71 4.35 1.08
CA VAL A 112 7.53 4.27 0.21
C VAL A 112 7.92 3.95 -1.24
N PHE A 113 9.00 4.55 -1.74
CA PHE A 113 9.55 4.23 -3.05
C PHE A 113 9.95 2.76 -3.16
N THR A 114 10.69 2.23 -2.17
CA THR A 114 11.13 0.83 -2.15
C THR A 114 9.95 -0.12 -2.16
N LEU A 115 8.92 0.16 -1.36
CA LEU A 115 7.67 -0.61 -1.36
C LEU A 115 6.97 -0.56 -2.72
N GLY A 116 6.94 0.60 -3.38
CA GLY A 116 6.40 0.75 -4.73
C GLY A 116 7.16 -0.08 -5.77
N VAL A 117 8.50 -0.12 -5.69
CA VAL A 117 9.36 -0.95 -6.56
C VAL A 117 9.08 -2.45 -6.36
N CYS A 118 8.88 -2.90 -5.11
CA CYS A 118 8.47 -4.28 -4.85
C CYS A 118 7.15 -4.62 -5.52
N VAL A 119 6.12 -3.76 -5.38
CA VAL A 119 4.80 -3.97 -6.00
C VAL A 119 4.91 -4.01 -7.53
N MET A 120 5.68 -3.09 -8.11
CA MET A 120 6.05 -3.05 -9.52
C MET A 120 6.66 -4.37 -10.01
N PHE A 121 7.64 -4.91 -9.25
CA PHE A 121 8.31 -6.15 -9.61
C PHE A 121 7.34 -7.33 -9.66
N VAL A 122 6.47 -7.47 -8.64
CA VAL A 122 5.49 -8.56 -8.61
C VAL A 122 4.43 -8.39 -9.72
N LEU A 123 4.02 -7.16 -10.03
CA LEU A 123 3.13 -6.85 -11.16
C LEU A 123 3.74 -7.24 -12.51
N THR A 124 5.01 -6.89 -12.73
CA THR A 124 5.74 -7.25 -13.95
C THR A 124 5.93 -8.75 -14.04
N TYR A 125 6.28 -9.42 -12.95
CA TYR A 125 6.39 -10.88 -12.90
C TYR A 125 5.05 -11.54 -13.28
N ALA A 126 3.92 -11.09 -12.71
CA ALA A 126 2.60 -11.61 -13.05
C ALA A 126 2.25 -11.37 -14.53
N TYR A 127 2.60 -10.20 -15.09
CA TYR A 127 2.42 -9.90 -16.50
C TYR A 127 3.24 -10.82 -17.41
N LEU A 128 4.53 -11.02 -17.09
CA LEU A 128 5.41 -11.93 -17.83
C LEU A 128 4.94 -13.38 -17.71
N TYR A 129 4.54 -13.83 -16.52
CA TYR A 129 4.01 -15.18 -16.31
C TYR A 129 2.77 -15.45 -17.17
N LEU A 130 1.84 -14.49 -17.25
CA LEU A 130 0.64 -14.60 -18.09
C LEU A 130 0.93 -14.49 -19.59
N THR A 131 2.01 -13.79 -19.97
CA THR A 131 2.42 -13.65 -21.37
C THR A 131 3.22 -14.87 -21.83
N TYR A 132 4.06 -15.44 -20.97
CA TYR A 132 4.90 -16.59 -21.28
C TYR A 132 4.11 -17.90 -21.32
N ASN A 133 3.14 -18.11 -20.41
CA ASN A 133 2.20 -19.24 -20.47
C ASN A 133 1.12 -19.08 -21.56
N ASP A 134 1.22 -18.10 -22.45
CA ASP A 134 0.36 -17.95 -23.64
C ASP A 134 0.90 -18.79 -24.83
N HIS A 135 2.10 -19.39 -24.71
CA HIS A 135 2.71 -20.34 -25.64
C HIS A 135 2.57 -21.78 -25.13
#